data_AF-A0A914U4P4-F1
#
_entry.id   AF-A0A914U4P4-F1
#
_cell.length_a   1.000
_cell.length_b   1.000
_cell.length_c   1.000
_cell.angle_alpha   90.00
_cell.angle_beta   90.00
_cell.angle_gamma   90.00
#
_symmetry.space_group_name_H-M   'P 1'
#
loop_
_entity.id
_entity.type
_entity.pdbx_description
1 polymer ?
#
loop_
_entity_poly.entity_id
_entity_poly.type
_entity_poly.pdbx_seq_one_letter_code
_entity_poly.pdbx_strand_id
1 'polypeptide(L)'
;AYDADSEPFNNVYYYLLPNCNPETDHYEIDKITGEIYELKSNEISRKSGQVLCVLTSSIPDLSSETLRQTDYDKTNSSMTRFKKDKGISKPNINVFVDPNTAAIRIDPEIIEAPEGIYEIDIQSFYLSNGRHAGNIISQIHRVNDDKKLKFVFDYPLEELGMRIEDFKKSLEEILSANSSGVIRPVFSAPEQYKDKNRRRSAVCFHLAKPNELISLNDSIKLTATKMNSNEKLMSLYQQFEVINIDSCKSEIHLSTTAAASTFSTNTILIVSGILIAILLLFSCIAYTCFVTRYREFLKKQNQKLRDSKPPIEPFSIPQFIDHRRI
;
A
#
# COMPACT_ATOMS: atom_id res chain seq x y z
N ALA A 1 -13.44 59.85 22.27
CA ALA A 1 -14.31 58.75 21.79
C ALA A 1 -13.74 57.47 22.36
N TYR A 2 -14.56 56.65 23.01
CA TYR A 2 -14.17 55.30 23.42
C TYR A 2 -14.06 54.49 22.13
N ASP A 3 -12.87 53.98 21.84
CA ASP A 3 -12.64 53.06 20.73
C ASP A 3 -13.20 51.70 21.14
N ALA A 4 -14.26 51.26 20.44
CA ALA A 4 -14.95 50.00 20.69
C ALA A 4 -14.04 48.78 20.43
N ASP A 5 -12.90 48.99 19.77
CA ASP A 5 -11.91 47.99 19.41
C ASP A 5 -10.70 47.97 20.38
N SER A 6 -10.86 48.53 21.59
CA SER A 6 -9.84 48.45 22.65
C SER A 6 -9.99 47.17 23.47
N GLU A 7 -8.88 46.58 23.96
CA GLU A 7 -8.95 45.55 24.99
C GLU A 7 -9.85 46.00 26.17
N PRO A 8 -10.70 45.12 26.71
CA PRO A 8 -10.74 43.66 26.50
C PRO A 8 -11.69 43.19 25.37
N PHE A 9 -12.31 44.09 24.60
CA PHE A 9 -13.43 43.74 23.70
C PHE A 9 -13.00 43.10 22.37
N ASN A 10 -11.70 42.94 22.11
CA ASN A 10 -11.17 42.27 20.92
C ASN A 10 -11.13 40.74 21.01
N ASN A 11 -11.40 40.17 22.18
CA ASN A 11 -11.34 38.73 22.37
C ASN A 11 -12.75 38.12 22.22
N VAL A 12 -12.89 37.18 21.29
CA VAL A 12 -14.12 36.39 21.11
C VAL A 12 -13.86 34.98 21.62
N TYR A 13 -14.65 34.56 22.60
CA TYR A 13 -14.61 33.22 23.18
C TYR A 13 -15.81 32.40 22.72
N TYR A 14 -15.59 31.11 22.46
CA TYR A 14 -16.60 30.19 21.96
C TYR A 14 -16.97 29.17 23.05
N TYR A 15 -18.27 28.93 23.23
CA TYR A 15 -18.79 28.01 24.24
C TYR A 15 -19.85 27.08 23.65
N LEU A 16 -19.79 25.79 23.99
CA LEU A 16 -20.88 24.85 23.68
C LEU A 16 -22.03 25.05 24.66
N LEU A 17 -23.25 25.11 24.13
CA LEU A 17 -24.47 25.21 24.93
C LEU A 17 -25.03 23.80 25.21
N PRO A 18 -24.93 23.29 26.45
CA PRO A 18 -25.32 21.91 26.76
C PRO A 18 -26.83 21.66 26.62
N ASN A 19 -27.66 22.69 26.80
CA ASN A 19 -29.12 22.57 26.72
C ASN A 19 -29.67 22.38 25.31
N CYS A 20 -28.85 22.64 24.28
CA CYS A 20 -29.28 22.50 22.89
C CYS A 20 -29.41 21.03 22.44
N ASN A 21 -28.58 20.15 23.01
CA ASN A 21 -28.62 18.72 22.75
C ASN A 21 -27.93 17.98 23.93
N PRO A 22 -28.57 16.95 24.53
CA PRO A 22 -27.95 16.17 25.61
C PRO A 22 -26.65 15.45 25.21
N GLU A 23 -26.32 15.34 23.91
CA GLU A 23 -25.07 14.73 23.42
C GLU A 23 -23.90 15.72 23.23
N THR A 24 -24.02 16.95 23.75
CA THR A 24 -22.97 17.99 23.67
C THR A 24 -21.68 17.62 24.41
N ASP A 25 -21.73 16.70 25.37
CA ASP A 25 -20.58 16.19 26.14
C ASP A 25 -19.56 15.42 25.28
N HIS A 26 -19.89 15.10 24.03
CA HIS A 26 -18.98 14.45 23.08
C HIS A 26 -18.17 15.43 22.24
N TYR A 27 -18.26 16.74 22.50
CA TYR A 27 -17.61 17.75 21.69
C TYR A 27 -16.83 18.74 22.56
N GLU A 28 -15.71 19.21 22.03
CA GLU A 28 -14.89 20.26 22.63
C GLU A 28 -14.63 21.36 21.59
N ILE A 29 -14.54 22.61 22.02
CA ILE A 29 -14.15 23.73 21.17
C ILE A 29 -12.77 24.20 21.60
N ASP A 30 -11.84 24.30 20.66
CA ASP A 30 -10.59 25.00 20.91
C ASP A 30 -10.87 26.49 21.11
N LYS A 31 -10.52 26.96 22.30
CA LYS A 31 -10.83 28.32 22.77
C LYS A 31 -10.09 29.42 22.00
N ILE A 32 -9.04 29.06 21.26
CA ILE A 32 -8.19 29.97 20.47
C ILE A 32 -8.64 30.00 19.01
N THR A 33 -8.88 28.82 18.41
CA THR A 33 -9.20 28.71 16.98
C THR A 33 -10.70 28.72 16.69
N GLY A 34 -11.52 28.37 17.69
CA GLY A 34 -12.97 28.15 17.52
C GLY A 34 -13.31 26.84 16.80
N GLU A 35 -12.33 25.97 16.54
CA GLU A 35 -12.56 24.66 15.93
C GLU A 35 -13.25 23.70 16.90
N ILE A 36 -14.20 22.90 16.38
CA ILE A 36 -14.99 21.95 17.17
C ILE A 36 -14.49 20.54 16.88
N TYR A 37 -14.11 19.80 17.92
CA TYR A 37 -13.64 18.42 17.83
C TYR A 37 -14.62 17.46 18.49
N GLU A 38 -14.82 16.30 17.87
CA GLU A 38 -15.58 15.19 18.45
C GLU A 38 -14.62 14.37 19.34
N LEU A 39 -14.91 14.30 20.64
CA LEU A 39 -14.21 13.43 21.58
C LEU A 39 -14.54 11.98 21.22
N LYS A 40 -13.50 11.12 21.10
CA LYS A 40 -13.63 9.71 20.68
C LYS A 40 -14.79 9.01 21.43
N SER A 41 -15.91 8.88 20.76
CA SER A 41 -17.10 8.20 21.28
C SER A 41 -16.99 6.72 20.99
N ASN A 42 -17.13 5.88 22.03
CA ASN A 42 -17.30 4.44 21.86
C ASN A 42 -18.54 4.21 20.97
N GLU A 43 -18.41 3.39 19.94
CA GLU A 43 -19.25 3.27 18.72
C GLU A 43 -20.78 3.05 18.88
N ILE A 44 -21.40 3.26 20.04
CA ILE A 44 -22.74 2.75 20.33
C ILE A 44 -23.87 3.81 20.26
N SER A 45 -23.59 5.11 20.17
CA SER A 45 -24.66 6.12 20.03
C SER A 45 -24.61 6.93 18.73
N ARG A 46 -24.67 6.25 17.57
CA ARG A 46 -24.97 6.90 16.27
C ARG A 46 -26.49 7.06 16.07
N LYS A 47 -27.21 7.58 17.06
CA LYS A 47 -28.66 7.84 16.93
C LYS A 47 -28.93 9.29 16.51
N SER A 48 -29.61 9.40 15.36
CA SER A 48 -30.29 10.57 14.75
C SER A 48 -29.75 11.98 15.03
N GLY A 49 -29.21 12.61 13.97
CA GLY A 49 -29.23 14.07 13.77
C GLY A 49 -28.63 14.87 14.91
N GLN A 50 -27.30 14.84 15.04
CA GLN A 50 -26.61 15.62 16.05
C GLN A 50 -26.70 17.11 15.74
N VAL A 51 -27.15 17.84 16.75
CA VAL A 51 -27.25 19.30 16.73
C VAL A 51 -26.24 19.84 17.73
N LEU A 52 -25.45 20.81 17.32
CA LEU A 52 -24.54 21.56 18.19
C LEU A 52 -24.99 23.02 18.22
N CYS A 53 -25.00 23.63 19.39
CA CYS A 53 -25.20 25.06 19.53
C CYS A 53 -23.97 25.69 20.17
N VAL A 54 -23.51 26.78 19.59
CA VAL A 54 -22.33 27.54 20.02
C VAL A 54 -22.77 28.95 20.38
N LEU A 55 -22.27 29.44 21.52
CA LEU A 55 -22.37 30.83 21.96
C LEU A 55 -21.01 31.50 21.80
N THR A 56 -20.99 32.67 21.15
CA THR A 56 -19.85 33.58 21.15
C THR A 56 -20.03 34.65 22.21
N SER A 57 -18.98 34.94 22.98
CA SER A 57 -19.02 35.95 24.03
C SER A 57 -17.67 36.65 24.15
N SER A 58 -17.68 37.94 24.49
CA SER A 58 -16.47 38.69 24.84
C SER A 58 -16.00 38.44 26.28
N ILE A 59 -16.80 37.70 27.07
CA ILE A 59 -16.49 37.36 28.45
C ILE A 59 -15.71 36.05 28.47
N PRO A 60 -14.45 36.03 28.96
CA PRO A 60 -13.72 34.80 29.19
C PRO A 60 -14.32 34.00 30.35
N ASP A 61 -14.06 32.70 30.36
CA ASP A 61 -14.35 31.77 31.47
C ASP A 61 -15.79 31.82 32.00
N LEU A 62 -16.78 31.84 31.10
CA LEU A 62 -18.18 31.64 31.49
C LEU A 62 -18.34 30.34 32.26
N SER A 63 -18.97 30.43 33.44
CA SER A 63 -19.17 29.26 34.30
C SER A 63 -20.05 28.21 33.64
N SER A 64 -19.78 26.93 33.92
CA SER A 64 -20.62 25.83 33.42
C SER A 64 -22.07 25.94 33.88
N GLU A 65 -22.33 26.58 35.02
CA GLU A 65 -23.68 26.85 35.52
C GLU A 65 -24.40 27.89 34.64
N THR A 66 -23.71 28.97 34.27
CA THR A 66 -24.24 29.98 33.34
C THR A 66 -24.59 29.36 31.98
N LEU A 67 -23.70 28.51 31.44
CA LEU A 67 -23.93 27.83 30.16
C LEU A 67 -25.11 26.84 30.23
N ARG A 68 -25.31 26.17 31.37
CA ARG A 68 -26.45 25.27 31.62
C ARG A 68 -27.78 25.99 31.85
N GLN A 69 -27.76 27.29 32.15
CA GLN A 69 -28.96 28.12 32.26
C GLN A 69 -29.25 28.90 30.97
N THR A 70 -28.35 28.84 30.00
CA THR A 70 -28.47 29.55 28.73
C THR A 70 -29.09 28.64 27.69
N ASP A 71 -30.35 28.90 27.35
CA ASP A 71 -31.02 28.22 26.25
C ASP A 71 -30.65 28.86 24.90
N TYR A 72 -30.61 28.02 23.86
CA TYR A 72 -30.35 28.51 22.52
C TYR A 72 -31.49 29.41 22.03
N ASP A 73 -31.15 30.64 21.66
CA ASP A 73 -32.05 31.60 21.04
C ASP A 73 -31.63 31.87 19.60
N LYS A 74 -32.47 31.48 18.64
CA LYS A 74 -32.25 31.70 17.21
C LYS A 74 -32.21 33.18 16.80
N THR A 75 -32.72 34.08 17.65
CA THR A 75 -32.74 35.53 17.40
C THR A 75 -31.50 36.23 17.95
N ASN A 76 -30.70 35.54 18.77
CA ASN A 76 -29.44 36.05 19.29
C ASN A 76 -28.33 35.86 18.24
N SER A 77 -27.79 36.95 17.71
CA SER A 77 -26.72 36.93 16.70
C SER A 77 -25.41 36.30 17.19
N SER A 78 -25.22 36.20 18.50
CA SER A 78 -24.07 35.55 19.12
C SER A 78 -24.24 34.03 19.27
N MET A 79 -25.37 33.46 18.82
CA MET A 79 -25.64 32.02 18.91
C MET A 79 -25.75 31.41 17.51
N THR A 80 -25.09 30.27 17.30
CA THR A 80 -25.13 29.54 16.03
C THR A 80 -25.47 28.07 16.28
N ARG A 81 -26.37 27.51 15.45
CA ARG A 81 -26.79 26.11 15.51
C ARG A 81 -26.28 25.33 14.28
N PHE A 82 -25.46 24.32 14.51
CA PHE A 82 -24.98 23.39 13.49
C PHE A 82 -25.80 22.11 13.54
N LYS A 83 -26.22 21.61 12.38
CA LYS A 83 -26.91 20.33 12.25
C LYS A 83 -26.09 19.41 11.35
N LYS A 84 -25.61 18.30 11.91
CA LYS A 84 -24.94 17.26 11.14
C LYS A 84 -26.02 16.41 10.46
N ASP A 85 -26.28 16.67 9.18
CA ASP A 85 -27.23 15.86 8.40
C ASP A 85 -26.62 14.47 8.13
N LYS A 86 -27.47 13.42 8.23
CA LYS A 86 -27.13 12.04 7.84
C LYS A 86 -27.01 11.97 6.30
N GLY A 87 -25.92 12.48 5.76
CA GLY A 87 -25.45 12.05 4.44
C GLY A 87 -24.67 10.75 4.60
N ILE A 88 -24.93 9.77 3.73
CA ILE A 88 -23.98 8.69 3.44
C ILE A 88 -22.60 9.34 3.38
N SER A 89 -21.65 8.86 4.19
CA SER A 89 -20.28 9.37 4.24
C SER A 89 -19.69 9.35 2.84
N LYS A 90 -19.89 10.43 2.08
CA LYS A 90 -19.01 10.79 0.99
C LYS A 90 -17.64 10.92 1.68
N PRO A 91 -16.60 10.22 1.22
CA PRO A 91 -15.27 10.47 1.73
C PRO A 91 -15.06 11.99 1.66
N ASN A 92 -14.65 12.59 2.76
CA ASN A 92 -14.46 14.02 2.85
C ASN A 92 -13.15 14.33 2.12
N ILE A 93 -13.19 14.28 0.78
CA ILE A 93 -12.05 14.58 -0.06
C ILE A 93 -11.95 16.10 -0.05
N ASN A 94 -11.02 16.64 0.74
CA ASN A 94 -10.74 18.07 0.67
C ASN A 94 -10.05 18.35 -0.67
N VAL A 95 -10.68 19.20 -1.47
CA VAL A 95 -10.16 19.65 -2.75
C VAL A 95 -9.91 21.15 -2.61
N PHE A 96 -8.67 21.55 -2.82
CA PHE A 96 -8.25 22.95 -2.77
C PHE A 96 -8.03 23.44 -4.19
N VAL A 97 -8.59 24.59 -4.54
CA VAL A 97 -8.37 25.24 -5.82
C VAL A 97 -7.56 26.50 -5.57
N ASP A 98 -6.39 26.59 -6.20
CA ASP A 98 -5.57 27.80 -6.14
C ASP A 98 -6.30 28.94 -6.90
N PRO A 99 -6.63 30.06 -6.23
CA PRO A 99 -7.46 31.11 -6.82
C PRO A 99 -6.78 31.87 -7.96
N ASN A 100 -5.45 31.78 -8.11
CA ASN A 100 -4.69 32.51 -9.12
C ASN A 100 -4.34 31.65 -10.33
N THR A 101 -4.08 30.36 -10.11
CA THR A 101 -3.65 29.42 -11.16
C THR A 101 -4.75 28.45 -11.59
N ALA A 102 -5.87 28.41 -10.85
CA ALA A 102 -6.90 27.37 -10.96
C ALA A 102 -6.35 25.94 -10.78
N ALA A 103 -5.15 25.80 -10.18
CA ALA A 103 -4.57 24.49 -9.92
C ALA A 103 -5.37 23.78 -8.83
N ILE A 104 -5.84 22.57 -9.15
CA ILE A 104 -6.58 21.71 -8.23
C ILE A 104 -5.56 20.88 -7.44
N ARG A 105 -5.60 20.98 -6.12
CA ARG A 105 -4.84 20.16 -5.18
C ARG A 105 -5.81 19.30 -4.40
N ILE A 106 -5.46 18.04 -4.23
CA ILE A 106 -6.29 17.06 -3.55
C ILE A 106 -5.57 16.69 -2.26
N ASP A 107 -6.32 16.63 -1.16
CA ASP A 107 -5.82 16.17 0.12
C ASP A 107 -5.23 14.75 0.01
N PRO A 108 -3.99 14.52 0.49
CA PRO A 108 -3.38 13.20 0.53
C PRO A 108 -4.25 12.13 1.21
N GLU A 109 -5.18 12.49 2.10
CA GLU A 109 -6.12 11.55 2.73
C GLU A 109 -7.05 10.83 1.72
N ILE A 110 -7.14 11.30 0.47
CA ILE A 110 -7.81 10.57 -0.62
C ILE A 110 -7.22 9.16 -0.86
N ILE A 111 -6.00 8.89 -0.39
CA ILE A 111 -5.39 7.56 -0.47
C ILE A 111 -6.27 6.52 0.25
N GLU A 112 -6.95 6.89 1.33
CA GLU A 112 -7.83 6.00 2.11
C GLU A 112 -9.27 5.96 1.56
N ALA A 113 -9.62 6.85 0.63
CA ALA A 113 -10.93 6.87 0.01
C ALA A 113 -11.16 5.61 -0.85
N PRO A 114 -12.42 5.14 -0.97
CA PRO A 114 -12.73 4.02 -1.84
C PRO A 114 -12.37 4.34 -3.30
N GLU A 115 -12.09 3.30 -4.08
CA GLU A 115 -11.83 3.49 -5.50
C GLU A 115 -13.09 3.95 -6.24
N GLY A 116 -12.91 4.81 -7.23
CA GLY A 116 -14.03 5.36 -7.97
C GLY A 116 -13.69 6.60 -8.78
N ILE A 117 -14.73 7.15 -9.41
CA ILE A 117 -14.70 8.45 -10.06
C ILE A 117 -15.46 9.42 -9.15
N TYR A 118 -14.80 10.51 -8.80
CA TYR A 118 -15.31 11.58 -7.97
C TYR A 118 -15.52 12.81 -8.83
N GLU A 119 -16.75 13.31 -8.88
CA GLU A 119 -17.07 14.55 -9.57
C GLU A 119 -16.90 15.73 -8.59
N ILE A 120 -16.15 16.74 -9.04
CA ILE A 120 -16.01 18.01 -8.36
C ILE A 120 -16.73 19.07 -9.19
N ASP A 121 -17.66 19.76 -8.55
CA ASP A 121 -18.25 20.99 -9.08
C ASP A 121 -17.40 22.17 -8.61
N ILE A 122 -16.74 22.84 -9.55
CA ILE A 122 -15.92 24.03 -9.30
C ILE A 122 -16.68 25.25 -9.80
N GLN A 123 -17.13 26.06 -8.85
CA GLN A 123 -17.82 27.32 -9.13
C GLN A 123 -16.81 28.47 -9.15
N SER A 124 -16.88 29.27 -10.21
CA SER A 124 -16.06 30.47 -10.39
C SER A 124 -16.91 31.72 -10.19
N PHE A 125 -16.33 32.74 -9.56
CA PHE A 125 -16.98 34.00 -9.25
C PHE A 125 -16.09 35.17 -9.66
N TYR A 126 -16.68 36.24 -10.19
CA TYR A 126 -15.95 37.47 -10.49
C TYR A 126 -15.52 38.17 -9.19
N LEU A 127 -14.23 38.44 -9.05
CA LEU A 127 -13.67 39.14 -7.88
C LEU A 127 -14.30 40.52 -7.63
N SER A 128 -14.74 41.21 -8.68
CA SER A 128 -15.24 42.58 -8.61
C SER A 128 -16.62 42.72 -7.99
N ASN A 129 -17.48 41.71 -8.11
CA ASN A 129 -18.88 41.81 -7.71
C ASN A 129 -19.45 40.51 -7.10
N GLY A 130 -18.62 39.48 -6.93
CA GLY A 130 -19.03 38.17 -6.40
C GLY A 130 -20.07 37.45 -7.27
N ARG A 131 -20.34 37.91 -8.51
CA ARG A 131 -21.29 37.23 -9.38
C ARG A 131 -20.69 35.94 -9.90
N HIS A 132 -21.50 34.90 -9.97
CA HIS A 132 -21.14 33.63 -10.56
C HIS A 132 -20.69 33.85 -12.03
N ALA A 133 -19.47 33.42 -12.33
CA ALA A 133 -18.87 33.51 -13.64
C ALA A 133 -19.11 32.23 -14.45
N GLY A 134 -19.17 31.07 -13.79
CA GLY A 134 -19.35 29.79 -14.45
C GLY A 134 -19.09 28.60 -13.53
N ASN A 135 -19.53 27.43 -13.97
CA ASN A 135 -19.32 26.14 -13.30
C ASN A 135 -18.47 25.25 -14.20
N ILE A 136 -17.47 24.59 -13.61
CA ILE A 136 -16.65 23.57 -14.24
C ILE A 136 -16.82 22.27 -13.45
N ILE A 137 -17.31 21.23 -14.13
CA ILE A 137 -17.35 19.88 -13.57
C ILE A 137 -16.05 19.16 -13.94
N SER A 138 -15.31 18.75 -12.92
CA SER A 138 -14.06 17.99 -13.05
C SER A 138 -14.23 16.58 -12.49
N GLN A 139 -13.48 15.61 -13.03
CA GLN A 139 -13.52 14.22 -12.58
C GLN A 139 -12.15 13.80 -12.02
N ILE A 140 -12.13 13.31 -10.78
CA ILE A 140 -10.96 12.69 -10.15
C ILE A 140 -11.15 11.18 -10.15
N HIS A 141 -10.13 10.45 -10.58
CA HIS A 141 -10.14 9.00 -10.58
C HIS A 141 -9.24 8.49 -9.45
N ARG A 142 -9.81 7.83 -8.44
CA ARG A 142 -9.05 7.08 -7.44
C ARG A 142 -9.00 5.62 -7.85
N VAL A 143 -7.82 5.16 -8.24
CA VAL A 143 -7.56 3.77 -8.62
C VAL A 143 -6.27 3.33 -7.96
N ASN A 144 -6.26 2.20 -7.28
CA ASN A 144 -5.06 1.62 -6.71
C ASN A 144 -4.14 1.10 -7.82
N ASP A 145 -2.83 1.12 -7.57
CA ASP A 145 -1.83 0.76 -8.58
C ASP A 145 -1.86 -0.73 -8.95
N ASP A 146 -2.35 -1.60 -8.06
CA ASP A 146 -2.58 -3.02 -8.35
C ASP A 146 -3.70 -3.25 -9.38
N LYS A 147 -4.58 -2.26 -9.58
CA LYS A 147 -5.65 -2.27 -10.59
C LYS A 147 -5.31 -1.49 -11.86
N LYS A 148 -4.10 -0.96 -11.96
CA LYS A 148 -3.59 -0.28 -13.16
C LYS A 148 -2.70 -1.22 -13.97
N LEU A 149 -2.72 -1.00 -15.28
CA LEU A 149 -1.82 -1.63 -16.24
C LEU A 149 -0.71 -0.65 -16.62
N LYS A 150 0.39 -1.15 -17.14
CA LYS A 150 1.59 -0.37 -17.45
C LYS A 150 2.05 -0.65 -18.86
N PHE A 151 2.04 0.35 -19.73
CA PHE A 151 2.72 0.23 -21.02
C PHE A 151 4.22 0.41 -20.83
N VAL A 152 5.02 -0.46 -21.47
CA VAL A 152 6.48 -0.38 -21.49
C VAL A 152 6.93 -0.12 -22.93
N PHE A 153 7.71 0.95 -23.12
CA PHE A 153 8.15 1.44 -24.43
C PHE A 153 9.68 1.24 -24.59
N ASP A 154 10.16 1.01 -25.82
CA ASP A 154 11.59 0.79 -26.12
C ASP A 154 12.41 2.07 -26.38
N TYR A 155 11.95 3.21 -25.87
CA TYR A 155 12.64 4.50 -25.97
C TYR A 155 12.69 5.22 -24.61
N PRO A 156 13.53 6.26 -24.45
CA PRO A 156 13.74 6.91 -23.17
C PRO A 156 12.58 7.84 -22.77
N LEU A 157 12.56 8.24 -21.50
CA LEU A 157 11.48 9.03 -20.88
C LEU A 157 11.24 10.37 -21.59
N GLU A 158 12.30 11.02 -22.06
CA GLU A 158 12.20 12.31 -22.76
C GLU A 158 11.45 12.17 -24.08
N GLU A 159 11.67 11.08 -24.80
CA GLU A 159 10.95 10.79 -26.04
C GLU A 159 9.49 10.44 -25.78
N LEU A 160 9.22 9.66 -24.72
CA LEU A 160 7.85 9.37 -24.29
C LEU A 160 7.06 10.64 -23.99
N GLY A 161 7.68 11.59 -23.27
CA GLY A 161 7.06 12.87 -22.95
C GLY A 161 6.60 13.65 -24.18
N MET A 162 7.27 13.50 -25.33
CA MET A 162 6.90 14.18 -26.57
C MET A 162 5.79 13.47 -27.37
N ARG A 163 5.59 12.16 -27.14
CA ARG A 163 4.72 11.30 -27.97
C ARG A 163 3.50 10.74 -27.23
N ILE A 164 3.46 10.85 -25.90
CA ILE A 164 2.47 10.18 -25.06
C ILE A 164 1.03 10.61 -25.33
N GLU A 165 0.79 11.89 -25.63
CA GLU A 165 -0.57 12.38 -25.91
C GLU A 165 -1.09 11.90 -27.26
N ASP A 166 -0.22 11.80 -28.28
CA ASP A 166 -0.59 11.22 -29.57
C ASP A 166 -0.93 9.73 -29.43
N PHE A 167 -0.13 8.99 -28.66
CA PHE A 167 -0.40 7.59 -28.33
C PHE A 167 -1.75 7.44 -27.62
N LYS A 168 -2.00 8.27 -26.59
CA LYS A 168 -3.25 8.27 -25.82
C LYS A 168 -4.46 8.51 -26.71
N LYS A 169 -4.39 9.50 -27.60
CA LYS A 169 -5.49 9.85 -28.51
C LYS A 169 -5.78 8.73 -29.50
N SER A 170 -4.75 8.16 -30.12
CA SER A 170 -4.93 7.03 -31.04
C SER A 170 -5.45 5.78 -30.32
N LEU A 171 -5.00 5.54 -29.09
CA LEU A 171 -5.52 4.45 -28.26
C LEU A 171 -7.00 4.65 -27.92
N GLU A 172 -7.41 5.86 -27.50
CA GLU A 172 -8.81 6.21 -27.24
C GLU A 172 -9.71 5.96 -28.45
N GLU A 173 -9.28 6.39 -29.64
CA GLU A 173 -10.02 6.19 -30.89
C GLU A 173 -10.19 4.70 -31.21
N ILE A 174 -9.11 3.93 -31.12
CA ILE A 174 -9.12 2.49 -31.42
C ILE A 174 -9.98 1.71 -30.41
N LEU A 175 -9.91 2.03 -29.12
CA LEU A 175 -10.69 1.37 -28.07
C LEU A 175 -12.18 1.74 -28.17
N SER A 176 -12.49 3.00 -28.47
CA SER A 176 -13.87 3.46 -28.61
C SER A 176 -14.55 2.90 -29.87
N ALA A 177 -13.82 2.69 -30.97
CA ALA A 177 -14.37 2.11 -32.20
C ALA A 177 -14.91 0.68 -32.03
N ASN A 178 -14.38 -0.07 -31.07
CA ASN A 178 -14.72 -1.48 -30.84
C ASN A 178 -15.67 -1.70 -29.65
N SER A 179 -16.24 -0.64 -29.10
CA SER A 179 -17.11 -0.73 -27.91
C SER A 179 -18.36 0.14 -28.05
N SER A 180 -19.38 -0.15 -27.24
CA SER A 180 -20.66 0.57 -27.27
C SER A 180 -20.61 1.95 -26.59
N GLY A 181 -19.42 2.55 -26.44
CA GLY A 181 -19.24 3.85 -25.78
C GLY A 181 -17.81 4.37 -25.86
N VAL A 182 -17.59 5.58 -25.36
CA VAL A 182 -16.26 6.20 -25.33
C VAL A 182 -15.44 5.57 -24.21
N ILE A 183 -14.33 4.94 -24.56
CA ILE A 183 -13.37 4.36 -23.61
C ILE A 183 -12.14 5.26 -23.59
N ARG A 184 -11.87 5.85 -22.43
CA ARG A 184 -10.76 6.77 -22.23
C ARG A 184 -9.63 6.09 -21.45
N PRO A 185 -8.41 6.02 -22.01
CA PRO A 185 -7.23 5.70 -21.24
C PRO A 185 -6.80 6.91 -20.39
N VAL A 186 -6.68 6.70 -19.08
CA VAL A 186 -6.20 7.72 -18.13
C VAL A 186 -4.78 7.36 -17.73
N PHE A 187 -3.82 8.19 -18.12
CA PHE A 187 -2.40 7.97 -17.89
C PHE A 187 -1.92 8.67 -16.62
N SER A 188 -1.06 7.98 -15.87
CA SER A 188 -0.26 8.55 -14.79
C SER A 188 0.96 9.28 -15.37
N ALA A 189 1.76 9.90 -14.50
CA ALA A 189 3.02 10.49 -14.94
C ALA A 189 3.93 9.43 -15.59
N PRO A 190 4.54 9.71 -16.75
CA PRO A 190 5.56 8.85 -17.34
C PRO A 190 6.74 8.64 -16.38
N GLU A 191 7.30 7.42 -16.37
CA GLU A 191 8.42 7.05 -15.51
C GLU A 191 9.51 6.30 -16.29
N GLN A 192 10.74 6.35 -15.75
CA GLN A 192 11.82 5.52 -16.27
C GLN A 192 11.58 4.06 -15.88
N TYR A 193 11.56 3.16 -16.86
CA TYR A 193 11.41 1.74 -16.58
C TYR A 193 12.70 1.19 -15.96
N LYS A 194 12.57 0.49 -14.83
CA LYS A 194 13.69 -0.06 -14.07
C LYS A 194 14.26 -1.31 -14.75
N ASP A 195 14.94 -1.12 -15.87
CA ASP A 195 15.73 -2.16 -16.54
C ASP A 195 17.21 -1.74 -16.52
N LYS A 196 18.08 -2.60 -15.98
CA LYS A 196 19.49 -2.28 -15.71
C LYS A 196 20.30 -2.00 -16.98
N ASN A 197 19.82 -2.41 -18.15
CA ASN A 197 20.62 -2.41 -19.38
C ASN A 197 19.99 -1.65 -20.56
N ARG A 198 18.78 -1.06 -20.41
CA ARG A 198 18.12 -0.31 -21.50
C ARG A 198 17.40 0.93 -20.97
N ARG A 199 17.51 2.04 -21.70
CA ARG A 199 16.76 3.27 -21.44
C ARG A 199 15.33 3.12 -21.94
N ARG A 200 14.52 2.40 -21.18
CA ARG A 200 13.10 2.21 -21.43
C ARG A 200 12.28 3.16 -20.58
N SER A 201 11.10 3.48 -21.05
CA SER A 201 10.11 4.27 -20.32
C SER A 201 8.83 3.48 -20.12
N ALA A 202 8.06 3.84 -19.11
CA ALA A 202 6.77 3.25 -18.87
C ALA A 202 5.75 4.29 -18.45
N VAL A 203 4.47 3.96 -18.62
CA VAL A 203 3.36 4.76 -18.12
C VAL A 203 2.28 3.86 -17.56
N CYS A 204 1.85 4.18 -16.35
CA CYS A 204 0.74 3.53 -15.69
C CYS A 204 -0.60 4.07 -16.18
N PHE A 205 -1.58 3.20 -16.37
CA PHE A 205 -2.89 3.57 -16.87
C PHE A 205 -4.03 2.71 -16.32
N HIS A 206 -5.23 3.28 -16.34
CA HIS A 206 -6.49 2.56 -16.23
C HIS A 206 -7.44 3.02 -17.33
N LEU A 207 -8.41 2.19 -17.67
CA LEU A 207 -9.46 2.56 -18.63
C LEU A 207 -10.72 3.00 -17.88
N ALA A 208 -11.40 4.00 -18.41
CA ALA A 208 -12.64 4.50 -17.86
C ALA A 208 -13.63 4.83 -18.98
N LYS A 209 -14.91 4.66 -18.67
CA LYS A 209 -16.03 5.30 -19.37
C LYS A 209 -16.39 6.59 -18.62
N PRO A 210 -17.25 7.48 -19.16
CA PRO A 210 -17.56 8.76 -18.53
C PRO A 210 -17.91 8.69 -17.04
N ASN A 211 -18.62 7.64 -16.60
CA ASN A 211 -19.09 7.50 -15.21
C ASN A 211 -18.71 6.15 -14.58
N GLU A 212 -17.78 5.39 -15.17
CA GLU A 212 -17.49 4.02 -14.74
C GLU A 212 -16.01 3.69 -14.94
N LEU A 213 -15.37 3.11 -13.91
CA LEU A 213 -14.05 2.51 -14.04
C LEU A 213 -14.17 1.14 -14.70
N ILE A 214 -13.37 0.88 -15.73
CA ILE A 214 -13.30 -0.44 -16.34
C ILE A 214 -12.46 -1.35 -15.46
N SER A 215 -12.94 -2.57 -15.21
CA SER A 215 -12.24 -3.55 -14.38
C SER A 215 -10.85 -3.89 -14.97
N LEU A 216 -9.91 -4.32 -14.13
CA LEU A 216 -8.58 -4.75 -14.58
C LEU A 216 -8.67 -5.85 -15.64
N ASN A 217 -9.52 -6.85 -15.41
CA ASN A 217 -9.68 -7.98 -16.33
C ASN A 217 -10.23 -7.54 -17.69
N ASP A 218 -11.19 -6.62 -17.71
CA ASP A 218 -11.73 -6.12 -18.96
C ASP A 218 -10.77 -5.16 -19.66
N SER A 219 -9.99 -4.39 -18.90
CA SER A 219 -8.88 -3.60 -19.43
C SER A 219 -7.84 -4.48 -20.11
N ILE A 220 -7.47 -5.62 -19.51
CA ILE A 220 -6.58 -6.60 -20.13
C ILE A 220 -7.19 -7.13 -21.43
N LYS A 221 -8.46 -7.52 -21.44
CA LYS A 221 -9.11 -8.02 -22.68
C LYS A 221 -9.14 -6.98 -23.78
N LEU A 222 -9.45 -5.72 -23.46
CA LEU A 222 -9.54 -4.62 -24.42
C LEU A 222 -8.18 -4.23 -25.01
N THR A 223 -7.11 -4.38 -24.22
CA THR A 223 -5.74 -4.04 -24.62
C THR A 223 -4.95 -5.24 -25.16
N ALA A 224 -5.48 -6.46 -25.03
CA ALA A 224 -4.82 -7.68 -25.48
C ALA A 224 -4.87 -7.83 -27.00
N THR A 225 -3.70 -7.89 -27.63
CA THR A 225 -3.55 -8.10 -29.07
C THR A 225 -3.72 -9.55 -29.51
N LYS A 226 -3.59 -10.51 -28.58
CA LYS A 226 -3.60 -11.95 -28.89
C LYS A 226 -4.99 -12.58 -28.99
N MET A 227 -6.05 -11.94 -28.50
CA MET A 227 -7.34 -12.60 -28.31
C MET A 227 -8.44 -12.25 -29.32
N ASN A 228 -8.24 -11.31 -30.26
CA ASN A 228 -8.92 -11.21 -31.58
C ASN A 228 -8.78 -9.79 -32.19
N SER A 229 -8.32 -9.75 -33.45
CA SER A 229 -8.84 -8.86 -34.50
C SER A 229 -8.62 -7.34 -34.47
N ASN A 230 -7.66 -6.79 -33.72
CA ASN A 230 -7.41 -5.35 -33.80
C ASN A 230 -6.05 -5.03 -34.44
N GLU A 231 -5.98 -5.20 -35.77
CA GLU A 231 -4.80 -4.82 -36.57
C GLU A 231 -4.37 -3.38 -36.31
N LYS A 232 -5.33 -2.48 -36.06
CA LYS A 232 -5.06 -1.08 -35.71
C LYS A 232 -4.35 -0.95 -34.36
N LEU A 233 -4.76 -1.73 -33.35
CA LEU A 233 -4.11 -1.73 -32.04
C LEU A 233 -2.69 -2.31 -32.12
N MET A 234 -2.49 -3.38 -32.89
CA MET A 234 -1.16 -3.93 -33.12
C MET A 234 -0.27 -2.93 -33.86
N SER A 235 -0.80 -2.28 -34.90
CA SER A 235 -0.10 -1.23 -35.65
C SER A 235 0.27 -0.05 -34.74
N LEU A 236 -0.64 0.38 -33.86
CA LEU A 236 -0.37 1.41 -32.86
C LEU A 236 0.79 1.00 -31.94
N TYR A 237 0.75 -0.22 -31.40
CA TYR A 237 1.79 -0.72 -30.51
C TYR A 237 3.15 -0.81 -31.21
N GLN A 238 3.18 -1.20 -32.49
CA GLN A 238 4.40 -1.21 -33.29
C GLN A 238 4.91 0.22 -33.57
N GLN A 239 4.03 1.13 -33.97
CA GLN A 239 4.36 2.53 -34.26
C GLN A 239 4.95 3.26 -33.04
N PHE A 240 4.43 2.95 -31.85
CA PHE A 240 4.88 3.53 -30.59
C PHE A 240 5.82 2.60 -29.81
N GLU A 241 6.36 1.55 -30.42
CA GLU A 241 7.36 0.66 -29.83
C GLU A 241 6.98 0.13 -28.43
N VAL A 242 5.70 -0.20 -28.25
CA VAL A 242 5.18 -0.84 -27.04
C VAL A 242 5.67 -2.28 -27.02
N ILE A 243 6.55 -2.58 -26.09
CA ILE A 243 7.16 -3.91 -25.95
C ILE A 243 6.26 -4.83 -25.13
N ASN A 244 5.66 -4.28 -24.07
CA ASN A 244 4.94 -5.07 -23.09
C ASN A 244 3.84 -4.25 -22.40
N ILE A 245 2.86 -4.97 -21.84
CA ILE A 245 1.83 -4.45 -20.96
C ILE A 245 1.90 -5.22 -19.64
N ASP A 246 2.40 -4.57 -18.60
CA ASP A 246 2.59 -5.15 -17.26
C ASP A 246 1.55 -4.65 -16.26
N SER A 247 1.60 -5.13 -15.02
CA SER A 247 0.90 -4.49 -13.90
C SER A 247 1.69 -3.29 -13.38
N CYS A 248 0.99 -2.26 -12.94
CA CYS A 248 1.58 -1.10 -12.27
C CYS A 248 2.01 -1.33 -10.83
N LYS A 249 1.64 -2.47 -10.24
CA LYS A 249 2.03 -2.82 -8.88
C LYS A 249 3.52 -2.53 -8.71
N SER A 250 3.84 -1.58 -7.82
CA SER A 250 5.22 -1.30 -7.51
C SER A 250 5.82 -2.60 -7.01
N GLU A 251 6.92 -3.03 -7.62
CA GLU A 251 7.81 -4.00 -7.00
C GLU A 251 8.39 -3.31 -5.77
N ILE A 252 7.62 -3.26 -4.68
CA ILE A 252 8.20 -3.29 -3.34
C ILE A 252 8.97 -4.60 -3.34
N HIS A 253 10.29 -4.49 -3.45
CA HIS A 253 11.27 -5.57 -3.41
C HIS A 253 10.78 -6.81 -2.66
N LEU A 254 10.16 -7.74 -3.38
CA LEU A 254 10.24 -9.15 -3.07
C LEU A 254 10.55 -9.84 -4.39
N SER A 255 11.85 -9.93 -4.65
CA SER A 255 12.38 -10.91 -5.57
C SER A 255 11.71 -12.25 -5.29
N THR A 256 11.23 -12.90 -6.35
CA THR A 256 10.74 -14.28 -6.38
C THR A 256 9.34 -14.51 -5.80
N THR A 257 8.34 -14.54 -6.68
CA THR A 257 7.25 -15.53 -6.58
C THR A 257 6.87 -16.04 -7.97
N ALA A 258 7.73 -16.89 -8.53
CA ALA A 258 7.20 -18.17 -8.99
C ALA A 258 6.58 -18.83 -7.75
N ALA A 259 5.40 -19.41 -7.87
CA ALA A 259 4.65 -20.03 -6.77
C ALA A 259 5.55 -20.85 -5.83
N ALA A 260 6.00 -20.21 -4.76
CA ALA A 260 6.75 -20.81 -3.67
C ALA A 260 6.06 -20.26 -2.44
N SER A 261 5.31 -21.14 -1.78
CA SER A 261 4.74 -20.93 -0.46
C SER A 261 5.73 -20.17 0.41
N THR A 262 5.40 -18.93 0.76
CA THR A 262 6.18 -18.11 1.69
C THR A 262 6.04 -18.72 3.08
N PHE A 263 6.92 -19.67 3.38
CA PHE A 263 7.10 -20.18 4.73
C PHE A 263 7.61 -19.03 5.60
N SER A 264 7.00 -18.83 6.77
CA SER A 264 7.48 -17.82 7.73
C SER A 264 8.96 -18.08 8.04
N THR A 265 9.73 -17.03 8.33
CA THR A 265 11.17 -17.15 8.67
C THR A 265 11.40 -18.17 9.79
N ASN A 266 10.45 -18.29 10.71
CA ASN A 266 10.45 -19.29 11.78
C ASN A 266 10.34 -20.71 11.24
N THR A 267 9.50 -20.94 10.23
CA THR A 267 9.34 -22.24 9.58
C THR A 267 10.62 -22.66 8.86
N ILE A 268 11.32 -21.72 8.20
CA ILE A 268 12.60 -22.00 7.53
C ILE A 268 13.67 -22.42 8.55
N LEU A 269 13.76 -21.72 9.68
CA LEU A 269 14.70 -22.07 10.76
C LEU A 269 14.43 -23.47 11.31
N ILE A 270 13.15 -23.81 11.57
CA ILE A 270 12.74 -25.13 12.05
C ILE A 270 13.10 -26.22 11.04
N VAL A 271 12.78 -26.02 9.76
CA VAL A 271 13.09 -27.00 8.70
C VAL A 271 14.59 -27.20 8.56
N SER A 272 15.39 -26.13 8.61
CA SER A 272 16.85 -26.23 8.57
C SER A 272 17.41 -26.98 9.79
N GLY A 273 16.85 -26.73 10.98
CA GLY A 273 17.26 -27.41 12.21
C GLY A 273 16.97 -28.91 12.17
N ILE A 274 15.80 -29.30 11.64
CA ILE A 274 15.44 -30.71 11.44
C ILE A 274 16.39 -31.37 10.45
N LEU A 275 16.74 -30.70 9.34
CA LEU A 275 17.65 -31.24 8.33
C LEU A 275 19.05 -31.50 8.91
N ILE A 276 19.58 -30.57 9.71
CA ILE A 276 20.86 -30.72 10.39
C ILE A 276 20.81 -31.89 11.38
N ALA A 277 19.74 -32.03 12.15
CA ALA A 277 19.57 -33.15 13.09
C ALA A 277 19.56 -34.51 12.38
N ILE A 278 18.90 -34.60 11.23
CA ILE A 278 18.87 -35.82 10.40
C ILE A 278 20.29 -36.15 9.89
N LEU A 279 21.05 -35.16 9.41
CA LEU A 279 22.42 -35.37 8.94
C LEU A 279 23.35 -35.86 10.05
N LEU A 280 23.22 -35.30 11.26
CA LEU A 280 23.99 -35.77 12.43
C LEU A 280 23.64 -37.22 12.79
N LEU A 281 22.36 -37.58 12.72
CA LEU A 281 21.90 -38.94 12.99
C LEU A 281 22.46 -39.94 11.96
N PHE A 282 22.41 -39.61 10.68
CA PHE A 282 23.05 -40.42 9.63
C PHE A 282 24.56 -40.56 9.83
N SER A 283 25.25 -39.48 10.21
CA SER A 283 26.67 -39.52 10.51
C SER A 283 26.99 -40.44 11.69
N CYS A 284 26.19 -40.42 12.76
CA CYS A 284 26.35 -41.30 13.91
C CYS A 284 26.12 -42.78 13.53
N ILE A 285 25.10 -43.07 12.72
CA ILE A 285 24.84 -44.43 12.23
C ILE A 285 26.01 -44.90 11.35
N ALA A 286 26.46 -44.10 10.39
CA ALA A 286 27.60 -44.43 9.55
C ALA A 286 28.88 -44.66 10.37
N TYR A 287 29.13 -43.82 11.38
CA TYR A 287 30.28 -43.96 12.27
C TYR A 287 30.23 -45.25 13.08
N THR A 288 29.08 -45.58 13.67
CA THR A 288 28.92 -46.84 14.44
C THR A 288 29.09 -48.07 13.53
N CYS A 289 28.52 -48.06 12.32
CA CYS A 289 28.74 -49.09 11.30
C CYS A 289 30.23 -49.22 10.90
N PHE A 290 30.93 -48.09 10.76
CA PHE A 290 32.35 -48.09 10.43
C PHE A 290 33.19 -48.70 11.56
N VAL A 291 32.92 -48.31 12.81
CA VAL A 291 33.61 -48.82 13.99
C VAL A 291 33.38 -50.32 14.17
N THR A 292 32.16 -50.82 13.99
CA THR A 292 31.89 -52.26 14.11
C THR A 292 32.62 -53.06 13.03
N ARG A 293 32.55 -52.61 11.77
CA ARG A 293 33.27 -53.24 10.66
C ARG A 293 34.78 -53.19 10.84
N TYR A 294 35.31 -52.07 11.31
CA TYR A 294 36.73 -51.91 11.59
C TYR A 294 37.19 -52.85 12.72
N ARG A 295 36.39 -52.98 13.78
CA ARG A 295 36.66 -53.92 14.87
C ARG A 295 36.67 -55.37 14.40
N GLU A 296 35.75 -55.76 13.52
CA GLU A 296 35.75 -57.09 12.91
C GLU A 296 36.98 -57.33 12.03
N PHE A 297 37.39 -56.33 11.24
CA PHE A 297 38.60 -56.38 10.44
C PHE A 297 39.84 -56.61 11.31
N LEU A 298 39.99 -55.85 12.40
CA LEU A 298 41.09 -56.02 13.35
C LEU A 298 41.06 -57.41 14.01
N LYS A 299 39.89 -57.95 14.34
CA LYS A 299 39.77 -59.33 14.87
C LYS A 299 40.27 -60.36 13.84
N LYS A 300 39.84 -60.25 12.58
CA LYS A 300 40.30 -61.15 11.50
C LYS A 300 41.80 -61.04 11.26
N GLN A 301 42.36 -59.84 11.32
CA GLN A 301 43.80 -59.63 11.14
C GLN A 301 44.63 -60.21 12.30
N ASN A 302 44.19 -59.99 13.54
CA ASN A 302 44.82 -60.58 14.72
C ASN A 302 44.77 -62.12 14.72
N GLN A 303 43.70 -62.71 14.20
CA GLN A 303 43.58 -64.16 14.08
C GLN A 303 44.55 -64.71 13.03
N LYS A 304 44.66 -64.08 11.85
CA LYS A 304 45.68 -64.43 10.85
C LYS A 304 47.10 -64.36 11.40
N LEU A 305 47.42 -63.35 12.20
CA LEU A 305 48.73 -63.23 12.85
C LEU A 305 48.99 -64.35 13.86
N ARG A 306 47.97 -64.77 14.63
CA ARG A 306 48.07 -65.92 15.54
C ARG A 306 48.24 -67.25 14.79
N ASP A 307 47.53 -67.44 13.69
CA ASP A 307 47.60 -68.65 12.88
C ASP A 307 48.89 -68.73 12.05
N SER A 308 49.54 -67.59 11.77
CA SER A 308 50.84 -67.52 11.08
C SER A 308 52.06 -67.76 11.99
N LYS A 309 51.86 -68.02 13.29
CA LYS A 309 52.97 -68.27 14.20
C LYS A 309 53.59 -69.63 13.83
N PRO A 310 54.86 -69.69 13.40
CA PRO A 310 55.47 -70.96 13.01
C PRO A 310 55.53 -71.91 14.21
N PRO A 311 55.45 -73.24 13.97
CA PRO A 311 55.53 -74.21 15.05
C PRO A 311 56.84 -74.01 15.80
N ILE A 312 56.74 -73.94 17.13
CA ILE A 312 57.90 -73.94 18.01
C ILE A 312 58.52 -75.33 17.87
N GLU A 313 59.58 -75.46 17.07
CA GLU A 313 60.41 -76.65 17.11
C GLU A 313 60.98 -76.79 18.53
N PRO A 314 60.89 -77.98 19.15
CA PRO A 314 61.48 -78.20 20.45
C PRO A 314 62.99 -78.00 20.35
N PHE A 315 63.50 -76.97 21.05
CA PHE A 315 64.93 -76.78 21.26
C PHE A 315 65.50 -78.06 21.89
N SER A 316 66.18 -78.88 21.08
CA SER A 316 67.01 -79.97 21.55
C SER A 316 68.30 -79.38 22.12
N ILE A 317 68.42 -79.44 23.44
CA ILE A 317 69.64 -79.10 24.18
C ILE A 317 70.74 -80.05 23.68
N PRO A 318 71.88 -79.57 23.15
CA PRO A 318 72.97 -80.44 22.77
C PRO A 318 73.52 -81.12 24.02
N GLN A 319 73.58 -82.45 24.00
CA GLN A 319 74.27 -83.23 25.02
C GLN A 319 75.76 -82.89 24.98
N PHE A 320 76.25 -82.28 26.05
CA PHE A 320 77.68 -82.18 26.32
C PHE A 320 78.24 -83.59 26.58
N ILE A 321 79.03 -84.08 25.63
CA ILE A 321 79.96 -85.18 25.86
C ILE A 321 81.18 -84.55 26.55
N ASP A 322 81.30 -84.73 27.87
CA ASP A 322 82.55 -84.47 28.58
C ASP A 322 83.32 -85.79 28.75
N HIS A 323 84.46 -85.84 28.09
CA HIS A 323 85.45 -86.90 28.18
C HIS A 323 86.15 -86.85 29.55
N ARG A 324 85.90 -87.84 30.41
CA ARG A 324 86.82 -88.16 31.51
C ARG A 324 87.08 -89.66 31.69
N ARG A 325 88.35 -89.99 31.40
CA ARG A 325 89.25 -90.97 32.06
C ARG A 325 89.00 -92.44 31.71
N ILE A 326 89.89 -93.02 30.90
CA ILE A 326 91.19 -93.69 31.26
C ILE A 326 90.92 -95.08 31.81
#